data_AF-A0A5P5ZQU8-F1
#
_entry.id   AF-A0A5P5ZQU8-F1
#
_cell.length_a   1.000
_cell.length_b   1.000
_cell.length_c   1.000
_cell.angle_alpha   90.00
_cell.angle_beta   90.00
_cell.angle_gamma   90.00
#
_symmetry.space_group_name_H-M   'P 1'
#
loop_
_entity.id
_entity.type
_entity.pdbx_description
1 polymer ?
#
loop_
_entity_poly.entity_id
_entity_poly.type
_entity_poly.pdbx_seq_one_letter_code
_entity_poly.pdbx_strand_id
1 'polypeptide(L)'
;MNELERLYTGRKDKNNNKIFVGDIVRVTYGNADSNFSENELVIYKDGKFLLDHEDGQSTFDSPHFSLEVIGTLKDNPELYNAGFRI
;
A
#
# COMPACT_ATOMS: atom_id res chain seq x y z
N MET A 1 10.48 16.04 -12.67
CA MET A 1 9.66 14.88 -13.05
C MET A 1 8.23 15.19 -12.63
N ASN A 2 7.39 15.51 -13.61
CA ASN A 2 5.98 15.86 -13.45
C ASN A 2 5.17 14.61 -13.04
N GLU A 3 4.08 14.78 -12.29
CA GLU A 3 3.17 13.73 -11.80
C GLU A 3 2.48 12.85 -12.88
N LEU A 4 2.90 12.95 -14.15
CA LEU A 4 2.39 12.12 -15.23
C LEU A 4 3.16 10.79 -15.27
N GLU A 5 2.41 9.68 -15.22
CA GLU A 5 2.82 8.28 -15.48
C GLU A 5 3.15 7.37 -14.28
N ARG A 6 2.54 7.57 -13.12
CA ARG A 6 2.44 6.46 -12.15
C ARG A 6 1.36 5.48 -12.62
N LEU A 7 1.68 4.18 -12.65
CA LEU A 7 0.75 3.15 -13.09
C LEU A 7 -0.42 3.03 -12.09
N TYR A 8 -1.63 3.30 -12.55
CA TYR A 8 -2.84 3.17 -11.74
C TYR A 8 -3.19 1.69 -11.53
N THR A 9 -3.48 1.31 -10.30
CA THR A 9 -3.82 -0.08 -9.94
C THR A 9 -5.22 -0.50 -10.37
N GLY A 10 -6.09 0.46 -10.74
CA GLY A 10 -7.51 0.20 -10.96
C GLY A 10 -8.36 0.32 -9.68
N ARG A 11 -7.75 0.40 -8.49
CA ARG A 11 -8.45 0.45 -7.20
C ARG A 11 -8.34 1.81 -6.51
N LYS A 12 -9.32 2.02 -5.63
CA LYS A 12 -9.35 3.14 -4.69
C LYS A 12 -9.21 2.63 -3.26
N ASP A 13 -8.61 3.46 -2.42
CA ASP A 13 -8.48 3.23 -0.99
C ASP A 13 -9.82 3.48 -0.25
N LYS A 14 -9.84 3.29 1.08
CA LYS A 14 -11.05 3.51 1.91
C LYS A 14 -11.58 4.96 1.87
N ASN A 15 -10.73 5.92 1.51
CA ASN A 15 -11.05 7.35 1.42
C ASN A 15 -11.37 7.78 -0.03
N ASN A 16 -11.55 6.82 -0.96
CA ASN A 16 -11.78 7.02 -2.39
C ASN A 16 -10.59 7.61 -3.19
N ASN A 17 -9.38 7.62 -2.63
CA ASN A 17 -8.17 8.01 -3.34
C ASN A 17 -7.72 6.90 -4.29
N LYS A 18 -7.28 7.28 -5.49
CA LYS A 18 -6.71 6.31 -6.45
C LYS A 18 -5.37 5.79 -5.92
N ILE A 19 -5.15 4.48 -6.03
CA ILE A 19 -3.88 3.85 -5.64
C ILE A 19 -3.02 3.61 -6.89
N PHE A 20 -1.77 4.01 -6.83
CA PHE A 20 -0.79 3.90 -7.91
C PHE A 20 0.48 3.17 -7.47
N VAL A 21 1.22 2.62 -8.42
CA VAL A 21 2.57 2.08 -8.17
C VAL A 21 3.47 3.16 -7.57
N GLY A 22 4.17 2.83 -6.48
CA GLY A 22 4.98 3.73 -5.68
C GLY A 22 4.27 4.36 -4.47
N ASP A 23 2.97 4.07 -4.27
CA ASP A 23 2.24 4.54 -3.10
C ASP A 23 2.63 3.67 -1.91
N ILE A 24 2.77 4.30 -0.77
CA ILE A 24 2.84 3.61 0.51
C ILE A 24 1.42 3.56 1.06
N VAL A 25 0.94 2.34 1.29
CA VAL A 25 -0.40 2.10 1.81
C VAL A 25 -0.31 1.52 3.21
N ARG A 26 -1.17 2.00 4.10
CA ARG A 26 -1.43 1.32 5.37
C ARG A 26 -2.40 0.18 5.10
N VAL A 27 -1.95 -1.03 5.42
CA VAL A 27 -2.72 -2.27 5.31
C VAL A 27 -3.22 -2.62 6.70
N THR A 28 -4.53 -2.58 6.90
CA THR A 28 -5.15 -2.95 8.19
C THR A 28 -5.93 -4.24 8.00
N TYR A 29 -5.54 -5.28 8.73
CA TYR A 29 -6.11 -6.63 8.66
C TYR A 29 -7.32 -6.76 9.61
N GLY A 30 -8.40 -7.46 9.24
CA GLY A 30 -9.54 -7.76 10.13
C GLY A 30 -10.51 -6.60 10.46
N ASN A 31 -11.46 -6.86 11.38
CA ASN A 31 -12.70 -6.05 11.56
C ASN A 31 -12.68 -4.95 12.64
N ALA A 32 -11.58 -4.72 13.38
CA ALA A 32 -11.55 -3.75 14.48
C ALA A 32 -10.20 -3.04 14.57
N ASP A 33 -10.21 -1.80 15.06
CA ASP A 33 -9.04 -0.90 15.19
C ASP A 33 -7.91 -1.42 16.11
N SER A 34 -8.10 -2.58 16.75
CA SER A 34 -7.07 -3.30 17.52
C SER A 34 -6.23 -4.24 16.66
N ASN A 35 -6.49 -4.30 15.36
CA ASN A 35 -5.82 -5.22 14.48
C ASN A 35 -4.56 -4.61 13.88
N PHE A 36 -3.53 -5.45 13.89
CA PHE A 36 -2.26 -5.28 13.22
C PHE A 36 -2.33 -4.48 11.91
N SER A 37 -1.48 -3.45 11.82
CA SER A 37 -1.36 -2.59 10.65
C SER A 37 0.10 -2.49 10.22
N GLU A 38 0.35 -2.69 8.94
CA GLU A 38 1.67 -2.53 8.33
C GLU A 38 1.61 -1.49 7.21
N ASN A 39 2.74 -0.84 6.96
CA ASN A 39 2.88 0.08 5.84
C ASN A 39 3.62 -0.64 4.72
N GLU A 40 2.95 -0.88 3.60
CA GLU A 40 3.49 -1.64 2.47
C GLU A 40 3.57 -0.76 1.21
N LEU A 41 4.53 -1.05 0.34
CA LEU A 41 4.75 -0.32 -0.92
C LEU A 41 4.00 -1.00 -2.07
N VAL A 42 3.21 -0.25 -2.82
CA VAL A 42 2.55 -0.75 -4.02
C VAL A 42 3.55 -0.86 -5.17
N ILE A 43 3.81 -2.09 -5.64
CA ILE A 43 4.71 -2.36 -6.76
C ILE A 43 3.96 -3.07 -7.90
N TYR A 44 4.56 -3.05 -9.10
CA TYR A 44 4.10 -3.84 -10.24
C TYR A 44 5.22 -4.75 -10.72
N LYS A 45 4.99 -6.06 -10.66
CA LYS A 45 5.99 -7.08 -11.00
C LYS A 45 5.31 -8.27 -11.66
N ASP A 46 5.92 -8.80 -12.72
CA ASP A 46 5.43 -9.98 -13.45
C ASP A 46 3.94 -9.87 -13.88
N GLY A 47 3.53 -8.67 -14.28
CA GLY A 47 2.17 -8.40 -14.74
C GLY A 47 1.12 -8.19 -13.64
N LYS A 48 1.53 -8.20 -12.36
CA LYS A 48 0.62 -8.11 -11.21
C LYS A 48 0.98 -6.96 -10.28
N PHE A 49 -0.04 -6.39 -9.63
CA PHE A 49 0.13 -5.49 -8.50
C PHE A 49 0.39 -6.30 -7.24
N LEU A 50 1.41 -5.90 -6.48
CA LEU A 50 1.80 -6.52 -5.21
C LEU A 50 2.02 -5.43 -4.17
N LEU A 51 2.02 -5.85 -2.92
CA LEU A 51 2.47 -5.03 -1.81
C LEU A 51 3.83 -5.56 -1.36
N ASP A 52 4.81 -4.68 -1.22
CA ASP A 52 6.19 -4.99 -0.84
C ASP A 52 6.42 -4.51 0.60
N HIS A 53 7.04 -5.38 1.41
CA HIS A 53 7.45 -5.12 2.79
C HIS A 53 8.80 -5.80 3.04
N GLU A 54 9.45 -5.50 4.17
CA GLU A 54 10.77 -6.06 4.52
C GLU A 54 10.83 -7.61 4.51
N ASP A 55 9.73 -8.27 4.87
CA ASP A 55 9.63 -9.73 4.99
C ASP A 55 9.20 -10.42 3.69
N GLY A 56 8.90 -9.65 2.65
CA GLY A 56 8.53 -10.18 1.33
C GLY A 56 7.37 -9.44 0.67
N GLN A 57 6.71 -10.13 -0.25
CA GLN A 57 5.66 -9.59 -1.11
C GLN A 57 4.33 -10.25 -0.81
N SER A 58 3.28 -9.45 -0.66
CA SER A 58 1.91 -9.89 -0.44
C SER A 58 0.99 -9.52 -1.61
N THR A 59 -0.18 -10.14 -1.67
CA THR A 59 -1.17 -9.89 -2.73
C THR A 59 -1.85 -8.54 -2.53
N PHE A 60 -1.86 -7.70 -3.56
CA PHE A 60 -2.59 -6.41 -3.53
C PHE A 60 -4.11 -6.57 -3.42
N ASP A 61 -4.66 -7.63 -4.02
CA ASP A 61 -6.09 -7.88 -4.07
C ASP A 61 -6.51 -8.95 -3.08
N SER A 62 -6.89 -8.51 -1.88
CA SER A 62 -7.51 -9.34 -0.85
C SER A 62 -8.75 -8.67 -0.26
N PRO A 63 -9.83 -9.43 0.03
CA PRO A 63 -10.98 -8.92 0.77
C PRO A 63 -10.76 -8.87 2.29
N HIS A 64 -9.62 -9.37 2.79
CA HIS A 64 -9.36 -9.54 4.23
C HIS A 64 -8.67 -8.34 4.89
N PHE A 65 -8.29 -7.32 4.12
CA PHE A 65 -7.70 -6.08 4.61
C PHE A 65 -8.32 -4.86 3.95
N SER A 66 -8.11 -3.71 4.58
CA SER A 66 -8.36 -2.40 3.98
C SER A 66 -7.04 -1.70 3.63
N LEU A 67 -7.09 -0.84 2.62
CA LEU A 67 -5.96 -0.03 2.18
C LEU A 67 -6.28 1.45 2.38
N GLU A 68 -5.29 2.19 2.84
CA GLU A 68 -5.30 3.66 2.93
C GLU A 68 -3.98 4.18 2.37
N VAL A 69 -4.02 5.07 1.38
CA VAL A 69 -2.80 5.74 0.91
C VAL A 69 -2.35 6.73 1.96
N ILE A 70 -1.12 6.58 2.45
CA ILE A 70 -0.55 7.44 3.50
C ILE A 70 0.64 8.27 3.02
N GLY A 71 1.17 7.99 1.82
CA GLY A 71 2.26 8.74 1.21
C GLY A 71 2.79 8.04 -0.03
N THR A 72 3.92 8.52 -0.53
CA THR A 72 4.64 7.91 -1.66
C THR A 72 6.07 7.60 -1.24
N LEU A 73 6.70 6.60 -1.84
CA LEU A 73 8.11 6.30 -1.55
C LEU A 73 9.05 7.48 -1.84
N LYS A 74 8.69 8.30 -2.84
CA LYS A 74 9.50 9.43 -3.28
C LYS A 74 9.43 10.59 -2.29
N ASP A 75 8.23 10.89 -1.78
CA ASP A 75 7.98 12.07 -0.95
C ASP A 75 8.05 11.73 0.55
N ASN A 76 7.77 10.48 0.92
CA ASN A 76 7.69 9.98 2.30
C ASN A 76 8.40 8.64 2.49
N PRO A 77 9.71 8.52 2.18
CA PRO A 77 10.44 7.26 2.34
C PRO A 77 10.43 6.74 3.79
N GLU A 78 10.28 7.61 4.79
CA GLU A 78 10.19 7.27 6.21
C GLU A 78 8.94 6.46 6.57
N LEU A 79 7.89 6.47 5.74
CA LEU A 79 6.67 5.70 6.00
C LEU A 79 6.83 4.23 5.62
N TYR A 80 7.81 3.89 4.77
CA TYR A 80 8.08 2.53 4.34
C TYR A 80 8.67 1.71 5.50
N ASN A 81 8.09 0.55 5.80
CA ASN A 81 8.44 -0.31 6.95
C ASN A 81 8.23 0.33 8.34
N ALA A 82 7.43 1.40 8.45
CA ALA A 82 7.07 2.02 9.74
C ALA A 82 5.86 1.35 10.44
N GLY A 83 5.59 0.07 10.14
CA GLY A 83 4.46 -0.69 10.70
C GLY A 83 4.71 -1.17 12.13
N PHE A 84 3.72 -1.03 13.01
CA PHE A 84 3.80 -1.58 14.37
C PHE A 84 3.22 -3.00 14.38
N ARG A 85 4.09 -3.99 14.59
CA ARG A 85 3.68 -5.32 15.05
C ARG A 85 3.38 -5.23 16.55
N ILE A 86 2.11 -5.10 16.93
CA ILE A 86 1.66 -5.31 18.32
C ILE A 86 1.60 -6.80 18.64
#